data_AF-A0A3Q3X475-F1
#
_entry.id   AF-A0A3Q3X475-F1
#
_cell.length_a   1.000
_cell.length_b   1.000
_cell.length_c   1.000
_cell.angle_alpha   90.00
_cell.angle_beta   90.00
_cell.angle_gamma   90.00
#
_symmetry.space_group_name_H-M   'P 1'
#
loop_
_entity.id
_entity.type
_entity.pdbx_description
1 polymer ?
#
loop_
_entity_poly.entity_id
_entity_poly.type
_entity_poly.pdbx_seq_one_letter_code
_entity_poly.pdbx_strand_id
1 'polypeptide(L)'
;MFSAGGVKDICSTPAACRTSPSRQLSQSSLPLHQKSYILSTFCTEHNMQECLLHINQEVTSLGLPPLWSESGGSSEMNVVAVVNCMYDLIQLHRKGLRSLENMEVEQLKSSSNVDYLQHTSTRLKEQLEVSKRENTGLLERERRLQLKVKSLQNSLKNEKEEVQKLQNIIASRASQYNHEMKRKEKEFNKLKERLNQLLVDKKEKKQHEGEMYKTLLSDYDTRQRELLLENAELNKVLQQMKKEIVSVLSSKKSNLKDQADSEEDEEVLDSSKESIELFCVLAREKLTNSIRLQWRRLKSHVERLDIESLAQTGESKNADAVSRETHEEEMDRLKMEIQQYKDFIQTQQQLLQQQLSSQCDEETASLLSNCYMLQEKERLEEEWKTLEEQRKIFERERRNFTEAAIRLSNERTAFEEDRASWLKHQFLNLTPFADSKKASMSKSK
;
A
#
# COMPACT_ATOMS: atom_id res chain seq x y z
N MET A 1 -15.91 -27.48 -21.21
CA MET A 1 -17.03 -28.11 -20.47
C MET A 1 -18.01 -27.00 -20.10
N PHE A 2 -19.32 -27.24 -20.24
CA PHE A 2 -20.35 -26.26 -19.88
C PHE A 2 -20.79 -26.47 -18.43
N SER A 3 -21.03 -25.37 -17.70
CA SER A 3 -21.95 -25.34 -16.56
C SER A 3 -22.49 -23.92 -16.40
N ALA A 4 -23.45 -23.56 -17.26
CA ALA A 4 -24.19 -22.32 -17.13
C ALA A 4 -25.32 -22.53 -16.11
N GLY A 5 -25.11 -22.09 -14.87
CA GLY A 5 -26.11 -22.14 -13.82
C GLY A 5 -27.28 -21.21 -14.11
N GLY A 6 -28.27 -21.69 -14.86
CA GLY A 6 -29.45 -20.92 -15.23
C GLY A 6 -30.34 -20.62 -14.03
N VAL A 7 -30.19 -19.43 -13.46
CA VAL A 7 -31.18 -18.86 -12.53
C VAL A 7 -32.48 -18.69 -13.33
N LYS A 8 -33.50 -19.49 -13.01
CA LYS A 8 -34.83 -19.29 -13.57
C LYS A 8 -35.42 -18.03 -12.96
N ASP A 9 -35.63 -17.01 -13.79
CA ASP A 9 -36.55 -15.92 -13.46
C ASP A 9 -37.94 -16.51 -13.26
N ILE A 10 -38.31 -16.77 -12.01
CA ILE A 10 -39.69 -17.07 -11.64
C ILE A 10 -40.46 -15.76 -11.78
N CYS A 11 -40.94 -15.50 -12.99
CA CYS A 11 -41.89 -14.43 -13.28
C CYS A 11 -43.24 -14.80 -12.64
N SER A 12 -43.30 -14.71 -11.32
CA SER A 12 -44.53 -14.70 -10.55
C SER A 12 -45.31 -13.46 -10.94
N THR A 13 -46.15 -13.59 -11.98
CA THR A 13 -47.20 -12.61 -12.28
C THR A 13 -47.88 -12.25 -10.96
N PRO A 14 -48.09 -10.96 -10.66
CA PRO A 14 -48.83 -10.58 -9.47
C PRO A 14 -50.26 -11.09 -9.65
N ALA A 15 -50.54 -12.27 -9.08
CA ALA A 15 -51.88 -12.82 -9.00
C ALA A 15 -52.71 -11.75 -8.31
N ALA A 16 -53.60 -11.13 -9.07
CA ALA A 16 -54.31 -9.96 -8.61
C ALA A 16 -55.25 -10.41 -7.49
N CYS A 17 -54.78 -10.28 -6.25
CA CYS A 17 -55.61 -10.15 -5.07
C CYS A 17 -56.42 -8.87 -5.24
N ARG A 18 -57.42 -8.96 -6.14
CA ARG A 18 -58.65 -8.19 -6.03
C ARG A 18 -59.08 -8.41 -4.61
N THR A 19 -58.92 -7.39 -3.78
CA THR A 19 -59.71 -7.25 -2.58
C THR A 19 -61.14 -7.43 -3.05
N SER A 20 -61.75 -8.57 -2.71
CA SER A 20 -63.19 -8.74 -2.81
C SER A 20 -63.77 -7.46 -2.20
N PRO A 21 -64.55 -6.65 -2.94
CA PRO A 21 -65.06 -5.41 -2.38
C PRO A 21 -65.78 -5.83 -1.11
N SER A 22 -65.26 -5.39 0.05
CA SER A 22 -65.83 -5.76 1.33
C SER A 22 -67.30 -5.46 1.20
N ARG A 23 -68.14 -6.50 1.18
CA ARG A 23 -69.57 -6.29 1.28
C ARG A 23 -69.69 -5.55 2.59
N GLN A 24 -70.05 -4.28 2.49
CA GLN A 24 -70.76 -3.63 3.55
C GLN A 24 -72.00 -4.51 3.72
N LEU A 25 -71.89 -5.50 4.62
CA LEU A 25 -72.95 -5.76 5.55
C LEU A 25 -73.16 -4.40 6.21
N SER A 26 -73.99 -3.58 5.56
CA SER A 26 -74.54 -2.39 6.13
C SER A 26 -74.95 -2.81 7.52
N GLN A 27 -74.42 -2.13 8.54
CA GLN A 27 -74.85 -2.37 9.90
C GLN A 27 -76.30 -1.93 9.95
N SER A 28 -77.21 -2.85 9.61
CA SER A 28 -78.56 -2.88 10.11
C SER A 28 -78.44 -3.26 11.58
N SER A 29 -77.91 -2.31 12.36
CA SER A 29 -78.60 -1.87 13.55
C SER A 29 -80.03 -1.56 13.15
N LEU A 30 -80.83 -2.62 13.01
CA LEU A 30 -82.27 -2.54 13.16
C LEU A 30 -82.47 -1.71 14.41
N PRO A 31 -83.07 -0.52 14.33
CA PRO A 31 -83.39 0.22 15.54
C PRO A 31 -84.19 -0.75 16.40
N LEU A 32 -83.71 -1.04 17.61
CA LEU A 32 -84.52 -1.73 18.61
C LEU A 32 -85.69 -0.80 18.85
N HIS A 33 -86.76 -1.06 18.09
CA HIS A 33 -87.82 -0.10 17.87
C HIS A 33 -88.55 -0.01 19.19
N GLN A 34 -88.22 1.02 19.95
CA GLN A 34 -88.86 1.39 21.19
C GLN A 34 -90.27 1.87 20.83
N LYS A 35 -91.12 0.89 20.49
CA LYS A 35 -92.48 1.10 20.05
C LYS A 35 -93.22 1.70 21.24
N SER A 36 -93.51 2.98 21.13
CA SER A 36 -94.57 3.60 21.91
C SER A 36 -95.79 2.68 21.79
N TYR A 37 -96.25 2.15 22.92
CA TYR A 37 -97.34 1.20 22.98
C TYR A 37 -98.67 1.93 22.76
N ILE A 38 -98.93 2.32 21.50
CA ILE A 38 -100.22 2.84 21.08
C ILE A 38 -101.22 1.70 21.22
N LEU A 39 -102.02 1.74 22.30
CA LEU A 39 -103.03 0.74 22.60
C LEU A 39 -104.22 0.85 21.63
N SER A 40 -104.06 0.32 20.42
CA SER A 40 -105.19 -0.27 19.70
C SER A 40 -105.52 -1.60 20.37
N THR A 41 -106.73 -1.73 20.92
CA THR A 41 -107.16 -2.95 21.63
C THR A 41 -107.15 -4.15 20.67
N PHE A 42 -106.25 -5.12 20.91
CA PHE A 42 -106.07 -6.28 20.03
C PHE A 42 -107.36 -7.11 19.88
N CYS A 43 -108.05 -7.35 21.01
CA CYS A 43 -109.30 -8.11 21.07
C CYS A 43 -110.46 -7.18 21.47
N THR A 44 -111.60 -7.39 20.82
CA THR A 44 -112.89 -6.71 21.00
C THR A 44 -114.01 -7.74 20.86
N GLU A 45 -115.23 -7.42 21.28
CA GLU A 45 -116.37 -8.35 21.19
C GLU A 45 -116.67 -8.82 19.76
N HIS A 46 -116.30 -8.04 18.74
CA HIS A 46 -116.59 -8.34 17.33
C HIS A 46 -115.51 -9.18 16.63
N ASN A 47 -114.27 -9.20 17.12
CA ASN A 47 -113.17 -9.97 16.53
C ASN A 47 -112.63 -11.09 17.44
N MET A 48 -113.25 -11.34 18.60
CA MET A 48 -112.78 -12.32 19.59
C MET A 48 -112.46 -13.70 19.00
N GLN A 49 -113.33 -14.28 18.16
CA GLN A 49 -113.11 -15.61 17.58
C GLN A 49 -111.88 -15.65 16.65
N GLU A 50 -111.63 -14.58 15.90
CA GLU A 50 -110.48 -14.43 15.01
C GLU A 50 -109.19 -14.20 15.82
N CYS A 51 -109.24 -13.35 16.86
CA CYS A 51 -108.15 -13.17 17.82
C CYS A 51 -107.78 -14.47 18.53
N LEU A 52 -108.75 -15.32 18.89
CA LEU A 52 -108.49 -16.65 19.44
C LEU A 52 -107.79 -17.54 18.40
N LEU A 53 -108.34 -17.69 17.20
CA LEU A 53 -107.68 -18.50 16.16
C LEU A 53 -106.24 -18.05 15.88
N HIS A 54 -106.00 -16.73 15.81
CA HIS A 54 -104.66 -16.15 15.65
C HIS A 54 -103.73 -16.45 16.84
N ILE A 55 -104.19 -16.32 18.09
CA ILE A 55 -103.38 -16.66 19.27
C ILE A 55 -103.05 -18.17 19.25
N ASN A 56 -104.01 -19.04 18.92
CA ASN A 56 -103.77 -20.48 18.89
C ASN A 56 -102.69 -20.84 17.84
N GLN A 57 -102.74 -20.19 16.69
CA GLN A 57 -101.76 -20.36 15.61
C GLN A 57 -100.37 -19.88 16.03
N GLU A 58 -100.24 -18.74 16.71
CA GLU A 58 -98.93 -18.23 17.18
C GLU A 58 -98.37 -19.02 18.37
N VAL A 59 -99.22 -19.45 19.30
CA VAL A 59 -98.82 -20.36 20.38
C VAL A 59 -98.28 -21.67 19.79
N THR A 60 -98.95 -22.20 18.75
CA THR A 60 -98.49 -23.40 18.02
C THR A 60 -97.23 -23.12 17.18
N SER A 61 -97.07 -21.93 16.58
CA SER A 61 -95.88 -21.53 15.80
C SER A 61 -94.62 -21.47 16.68
N LEU A 62 -94.78 -21.05 17.94
CA LEU A 62 -93.75 -21.04 18.98
C LEU A 62 -93.51 -22.42 19.62
N GLY A 63 -94.21 -23.46 19.17
CA GLY A 63 -94.04 -24.85 19.63
C GLY A 63 -94.72 -25.18 20.96
N LEU A 64 -95.68 -24.35 21.41
CA LEU A 64 -96.46 -24.57 22.63
C LEU A 64 -97.82 -25.25 22.32
N PRO A 65 -98.46 -25.91 23.31
CA PRO A 65 -99.75 -26.57 23.10
C PRO A 65 -100.88 -25.56 22.80
N PRO A 66 -101.86 -25.91 21.95
CA PRO A 66 -103.02 -25.05 21.70
C PRO A 66 -103.84 -24.85 22.98
N LEU A 67 -104.35 -23.62 23.14
CA LEU A 67 -105.09 -23.16 24.33
C LEU A 67 -106.53 -23.67 24.39
N TRP A 68 -107.09 -24.02 23.24
CA TRP A 68 -108.43 -24.58 23.06
C TRP A 68 -108.41 -25.61 21.92
N SER A 69 -109.27 -26.61 22.04
CA SER A 69 -109.52 -27.65 21.04
C SER A 69 -111.01 -27.93 20.97
N GLU A 70 -111.59 -27.94 19.77
CA GLU A 70 -113.03 -28.16 19.57
C GLU A 70 -113.39 -29.64 19.75
N SER A 71 -113.51 -30.08 21.01
CA SER A 71 -113.80 -31.46 21.40
C SER A 71 -115.02 -31.56 22.32
N GLY A 72 -116.17 -31.05 21.85
CA GLY A 72 -117.49 -31.40 22.35
C GLY A 72 -118.16 -30.42 23.32
N GLY A 73 -119.34 -29.93 22.93
CA GLY A 73 -120.40 -29.46 23.84
C GLY A 73 -120.25 -28.08 24.46
N SER A 74 -119.10 -27.73 25.02
CA SER A 74 -118.93 -26.51 25.84
C SER A 74 -117.58 -25.84 25.61
N SER A 75 -117.59 -24.64 25.01
CA SER A 75 -116.41 -23.80 24.79
C SER A 75 -116.00 -23.02 26.05
N GLU A 76 -115.76 -23.73 27.17
CA GLU A 76 -115.15 -23.11 28.35
C GLU A 76 -113.63 -22.96 28.16
N MET A 77 -113.16 -21.72 28.30
CA MET A 77 -111.74 -21.37 28.28
C MET A 77 -111.02 -22.05 29.44
N ASN A 78 -110.09 -22.98 29.16
CA ASN A 78 -109.29 -23.60 30.20
C ASN A 78 -108.25 -22.60 30.75
N VAL A 79 -108.63 -21.88 31.82
CA VAL A 79 -107.80 -20.87 32.49
C VAL A 79 -106.43 -21.42 32.91
N VAL A 80 -106.33 -22.70 33.28
CA VAL A 80 -105.05 -23.34 33.65
C VAL A 80 -104.14 -23.51 32.43
N ALA A 81 -104.69 -23.89 31.28
CA ALA A 81 -103.94 -23.96 30.02
C ALA A 81 -103.46 -22.57 29.59
N VAL A 82 -104.31 -21.54 29.70
CA VAL A 82 -103.95 -20.14 29.41
C VAL A 82 -102.84 -19.63 30.33
N VAL A 83 -102.95 -19.82 31.65
CA VAL A 83 -101.93 -19.38 32.61
C VAL A 83 -100.60 -20.11 32.42
N ASN A 84 -100.62 -21.42 32.17
CA ASN A 84 -99.40 -22.18 31.89
C ASN A 84 -98.75 -21.72 30.58
N CYS A 85 -99.51 -21.55 29.50
CA CYS A 85 -99.00 -21.02 28.24
C CYS A 85 -98.44 -19.59 28.40
N MET A 86 -99.08 -18.71 29.17
CA MET A 86 -98.55 -17.38 29.46
C MET A 86 -97.22 -17.46 30.23
N TYR A 87 -97.10 -18.40 31.18
CA TYR A 87 -95.84 -18.65 31.88
C TYR A 87 -94.75 -19.17 30.92
N ASP A 88 -95.08 -20.13 30.05
CA ASP A 88 -94.15 -20.68 29.07
C ASP A 88 -93.72 -19.65 28.03
N LEU A 89 -94.63 -18.79 27.55
CA LEU A 89 -94.31 -17.63 26.71
C LEU A 89 -93.36 -16.65 27.41
N ILE A 90 -93.58 -16.36 28.70
CA ILE A 90 -92.68 -15.52 29.50
C ILE A 90 -91.30 -16.17 29.66
N GLN A 91 -91.22 -17.49 29.86
CA GLN A 91 -89.94 -18.21 29.96
C GLN A 91 -89.22 -18.32 28.61
N LEU A 92 -89.97 -18.53 27.52
CA LEU A 92 -89.45 -18.51 26.14
C LEU A 92 -88.87 -17.14 25.81
N HIS A 93 -89.61 -16.06 26.09
CA HIS A 93 -89.15 -14.69 25.90
C HIS A 93 -87.90 -14.38 26.75
N ARG A 94 -87.89 -14.74 28.04
CA ARG A 94 -86.71 -14.61 28.93
C ARG A 94 -85.51 -15.42 28.45
N LYS A 95 -85.72 -16.59 27.86
CA LYS A 95 -84.65 -17.40 27.22
C LYS A 95 -84.15 -16.74 25.93
N GLY A 96 -85.06 -16.17 25.13
CA GLY A 96 -84.75 -15.40 23.93
C GLY A 96 -83.88 -14.18 24.23
N LEU A 97 -84.26 -13.36 25.22
CA LEU A 97 -83.47 -12.19 25.65
C LEU A 97 -82.06 -12.58 26.08
N ARG A 98 -81.90 -13.57 26.97
CA ARG A 98 -80.57 -14.07 27.37
C ARG A 98 -79.76 -14.63 26.19
N SER A 99 -80.42 -15.23 25.21
CA SER A 99 -79.76 -15.71 23.99
C SER A 99 -79.32 -14.56 23.08
N LEU A 100 -80.08 -13.46 23.03
CA LEU A 100 -79.73 -12.26 22.29
C LEU A 100 -78.55 -11.53 22.96
N GLU A 101 -78.61 -11.30 24.27
CA GLU A 101 -77.53 -10.72 25.09
C GLU A 101 -76.21 -11.49 24.91
N ASN A 102 -76.24 -12.83 24.95
CA ASN A 102 -75.07 -13.67 24.69
C ASN A 102 -74.53 -13.50 23.27
N MET A 103 -75.40 -13.44 22.26
CA MET A 103 -74.99 -13.25 20.86
C MET A 103 -74.41 -11.85 20.62
N GLU A 104 -74.94 -10.81 21.27
CA GLU A 104 -74.38 -9.44 21.22
C GLU A 104 -72.99 -9.36 21.88
N VAL A 105 -72.79 -10.06 23.00
CA VAL A 105 -71.48 -10.17 23.65
C VAL A 105 -70.46 -10.90 22.77
N GLU A 106 -70.82 -12.01 22.13
CA GLU A 106 -69.93 -12.70 21.18
C GLU A 106 -69.68 -11.89 19.90
N GLN A 107 -70.68 -11.15 19.41
CA GLN A 107 -70.53 -10.22 18.28
C GLN A 107 -69.47 -9.14 18.59
N LEU A 108 -69.52 -8.55 19.78
CA LEU A 108 -68.55 -7.53 20.23
C LEU A 108 -67.14 -8.11 20.40
N LYS A 109 -67.00 -9.30 21.01
CA LYS A 109 -65.72 -10.03 21.11
C LYS A 109 -65.14 -10.32 19.72
N SER A 110 -65.99 -10.81 18.81
CA SER A 110 -65.59 -11.15 17.44
C SER A 110 -65.12 -9.91 16.66
N SER A 111 -65.83 -8.78 16.78
CA SER A 111 -65.39 -7.50 16.19
C SER A 111 -64.01 -7.10 16.71
N SER A 112 -63.82 -7.06 18.03
CA SER A 112 -62.54 -6.68 18.65
C SER A 112 -61.38 -7.59 18.20
N ASN A 113 -61.63 -8.90 18.08
CA ASN A 113 -60.65 -9.86 17.55
C ASN A 113 -60.33 -9.59 16.07
N VAL A 114 -61.33 -9.28 15.24
CA VAL A 114 -61.15 -8.92 13.83
C VAL A 114 -60.35 -7.62 13.71
N ASP A 115 -60.64 -6.61 14.53
CA ASP A 115 -59.92 -5.33 14.55
C ASP A 115 -58.45 -5.54 14.97
N TYR A 116 -58.18 -6.33 16.01
CA TYR A 116 -56.83 -6.70 16.43
C TYR A 116 -56.05 -7.44 15.32
N LEU A 117 -56.69 -8.38 14.63
CA LEU A 117 -56.09 -9.10 13.50
C LEU A 117 -55.83 -8.18 12.30
N GLN A 118 -56.66 -7.16 12.06
CA GLN A 118 -56.39 -6.14 11.04
C GLN A 118 -55.17 -5.28 11.41
N HIS A 119 -55.10 -4.75 12.63
CA HIS A 119 -53.98 -3.91 13.10
C HIS A 119 -52.64 -4.66 13.14
N THR A 120 -52.65 -5.93 13.51
CA THR A 120 -51.44 -6.77 13.45
C THR A 120 -51.06 -7.13 12.01
N SER A 121 -52.04 -7.37 11.13
CA SER A 121 -51.80 -7.63 9.71
C SER A 121 -51.23 -6.41 8.95
N THR A 122 -51.68 -5.18 9.24
CA THR A 122 -51.13 -3.97 8.62
C THR A 122 -49.69 -3.73 9.08
N ARG A 123 -49.42 -3.77 10.39
CA ARG A 123 -48.07 -3.61 10.95
C ARG A 123 -47.06 -4.61 10.36
N LEU A 124 -47.45 -5.87 10.20
CA LEU A 124 -46.60 -6.90 9.59
C LEU A 124 -46.34 -6.65 8.08
N LYS A 125 -47.32 -6.11 7.34
CA LYS A 125 -47.13 -5.70 5.94
C LYS A 125 -46.18 -4.51 5.83
N GLU A 126 -46.29 -3.53 6.73
CA GLU A 126 -45.39 -2.36 6.76
C GLU A 126 -43.95 -2.77 7.06
N GLN A 127 -43.73 -3.65 8.05
CA GLN A 127 -42.41 -4.22 8.35
C GLN A 127 -41.83 -5.00 7.15
N LEU A 128 -42.66 -5.79 6.46
CA LEU A 128 -42.25 -6.50 5.24
C LEU A 128 -41.86 -5.53 4.11
N GLU A 129 -42.59 -4.44 3.90
CA GLU A 129 -42.27 -3.43 2.89
C GLU A 129 -41.01 -2.61 3.24
N VAL A 130 -40.74 -2.36 4.52
CA VAL A 130 -39.46 -1.77 4.96
C VAL A 130 -38.30 -2.73 4.66
N SER A 131 -38.40 -3.99 5.10
CA SER A 131 -37.36 -4.99 4.88
C SER A 131 -37.07 -5.25 3.39
N LYS A 132 -38.11 -5.23 2.53
CA LYS A 132 -37.95 -5.27 1.06
C LYS A 132 -37.12 -4.10 0.55
N ARG A 133 -37.39 -2.86 0.98
CA ARG A 133 -36.66 -1.65 0.55
C ARG A 133 -35.21 -1.73 1.00
N GLU A 134 -34.95 -2.12 2.24
CA GLU A 134 -33.61 -2.33 2.79
C GLU A 134 -32.83 -3.37 1.98
N ASN A 135 -33.46 -4.50 1.63
CA ASN A 135 -32.89 -5.54 0.78
C ASN A 135 -32.55 -5.01 -0.64
N THR A 136 -33.44 -4.23 -1.28
CA THR A 136 -33.10 -3.60 -2.57
C THR A 136 -31.93 -2.61 -2.46
N GLY A 137 -31.80 -1.91 -1.34
CA GLY A 137 -30.66 -1.03 -1.04
C GLY A 137 -29.36 -1.79 -0.76
N LEU A 138 -29.45 -2.99 -0.18
CA LEU A 138 -28.33 -3.92 0.00
C LEU A 138 -27.86 -4.48 -1.35
N LEU A 139 -28.76 -4.96 -2.21
CA LEU A 139 -28.43 -5.52 -3.53
C LEU A 139 -27.75 -4.49 -4.46
N GLU A 140 -28.21 -3.24 -4.50
CA GLU A 140 -27.56 -2.18 -5.28
C GLU A 140 -26.20 -1.75 -4.67
N ARG A 141 -26.04 -1.82 -3.34
CA ARG A 141 -24.72 -1.66 -2.69
C ARG A 141 -23.77 -2.81 -3.04
N GLU A 142 -24.24 -4.05 -3.01
CA GLU A 142 -23.46 -5.23 -3.40
C GLU A 142 -23.00 -5.11 -4.86
N ARG A 143 -23.92 -4.79 -5.78
CA ARG A 143 -23.62 -4.55 -7.21
C ARG A 143 -22.53 -3.49 -7.42
N ARG A 144 -22.56 -2.39 -6.66
CA ARG A 144 -21.51 -1.34 -6.70
C ARG A 144 -20.16 -1.88 -6.21
N LEU A 145 -20.16 -2.67 -5.14
CA LEU A 145 -18.94 -3.33 -4.64
C LEU A 145 -18.39 -4.35 -5.64
N GLN A 146 -19.24 -5.18 -6.27
CA GLN A 146 -18.84 -6.10 -7.35
C GLN A 146 -18.19 -5.36 -8.53
N LEU A 147 -18.72 -4.20 -8.93
CA LEU A 147 -18.14 -3.36 -9.98
C LEU A 147 -16.78 -2.77 -9.54
N LYS A 148 -16.66 -2.29 -8.29
CA LYS A 148 -15.39 -1.80 -7.74
C LYS A 148 -14.32 -2.91 -7.68
N VAL A 149 -14.70 -4.13 -7.28
CA VAL A 149 -13.82 -5.31 -7.28
C VAL A 149 -13.34 -5.63 -8.71
N LYS A 150 -14.23 -5.67 -9.71
CA LYS A 150 -13.85 -5.89 -11.11
C LYS A 150 -12.90 -4.81 -11.64
N SER A 151 -13.12 -3.55 -11.27
CA SER A 151 -12.21 -2.45 -11.62
C SER A 151 -10.82 -2.64 -11.00
N LEU A 152 -10.75 -2.95 -9.70
CA LEU A 152 -9.49 -3.17 -8.99
C LEU A 152 -8.74 -4.43 -9.50
N GLN A 153 -9.46 -5.48 -9.90
CA GLN A 153 -8.89 -6.67 -10.54
C GLN A 153 -8.24 -6.32 -11.89
N ASN A 154 -8.87 -5.47 -12.70
CA ASN A 154 -8.30 -4.99 -13.96
C ASN A 154 -7.07 -4.10 -13.72
N SER A 155 -7.11 -3.16 -12.77
CA SER A 155 -5.94 -2.36 -12.39
C SER A 155 -4.78 -3.25 -11.93
N LEU A 156 -5.03 -4.20 -11.03
CA LEU A 156 -4.02 -5.15 -10.54
C LEU A 156 -3.44 -6.03 -11.66
N LYS A 157 -4.23 -6.37 -12.69
CA LYS A 157 -3.73 -7.08 -13.88
C LYS A 157 -2.78 -6.20 -14.68
N ASN A 158 -3.16 -4.95 -14.94
CA ASN A 158 -2.33 -3.99 -15.68
C ASN A 158 -1.00 -3.72 -14.96
N GLU A 159 -1.02 -3.47 -13.65
CA GLU A 159 0.21 -3.28 -12.85
C GLU A 159 1.13 -4.51 -12.90
N LYS A 160 0.59 -5.73 -12.86
CA LYS A 160 1.38 -6.96 -13.03
C LYS A 160 2.02 -7.06 -14.43
N GLU A 161 1.31 -6.63 -15.47
CA GLU A 161 1.85 -6.59 -16.83
C GLU A 161 2.96 -5.54 -16.99
N GLU A 162 2.83 -4.36 -16.37
CA GLU A 162 3.89 -3.35 -16.35
C GLU A 162 5.11 -3.80 -15.53
N VAL A 163 4.91 -4.39 -14.34
CA VAL A 163 6.00 -4.97 -13.54
C VAL A 163 6.74 -6.04 -14.34
N GLN A 164 6.04 -6.91 -15.08
CA GLN A 164 6.68 -7.93 -15.93
C GLN A 164 7.46 -7.31 -17.09
N LYS A 165 6.95 -6.24 -17.74
CA LYS A 165 7.67 -5.50 -18.79
C LYS A 165 8.95 -4.87 -18.23
N LEU A 166 8.87 -4.22 -17.06
CA LEU A 166 10.01 -3.60 -16.39
C LEU A 166 11.05 -4.64 -15.96
N GLN A 167 10.63 -5.79 -15.41
CA GLN A 167 11.51 -6.89 -15.07
C GLN A 167 12.26 -7.43 -16.31
N ASN A 168 11.58 -7.58 -17.44
CA ASN A 168 12.19 -8.00 -18.71
C ASN A 168 13.21 -6.96 -19.23
N ILE A 169 12.91 -5.66 -19.10
CA ILE A 169 13.84 -4.57 -19.45
C ILE A 169 15.08 -4.58 -18.54
N ILE A 170 14.90 -4.80 -17.23
CA ILE A 170 16.00 -4.91 -16.27
C ILE A 170 16.90 -6.11 -16.59
N ALA A 171 16.32 -7.28 -16.86
CA ALA A 171 17.06 -8.48 -17.27
C ALA A 171 17.83 -8.28 -18.58
N SER A 172 17.19 -7.64 -19.58
CA SER A 172 17.83 -7.27 -20.84
C SER A 172 19.02 -6.32 -20.64
N ARG A 173 18.85 -5.27 -19.83
CA ARG A 173 19.94 -4.33 -19.48
C ARG A 173 21.07 -5.01 -18.72
N ALA A 174 20.76 -5.89 -17.77
CA ALA A 174 21.77 -6.65 -17.04
C ALA A 174 22.60 -7.54 -17.97
N SER A 175 21.97 -8.18 -18.97
CA SER A 175 22.68 -8.91 -20.02
C SER A 175 23.57 -7.99 -20.86
N GLN A 176 23.04 -6.85 -21.32
CA GLN A 176 23.79 -5.86 -22.10
C GLN A 176 25.04 -5.34 -21.36
N TYR A 177 24.90 -4.94 -20.09
CA TYR A 177 26.04 -4.50 -19.28
C TYR A 177 27.06 -5.61 -19.05
N ASN A 178 26.64 -6.87 -18.87
CA ASN A 178 27.56 -8.01 -18.79
C ASN A 178 28.35 -8.22 -20.09
N HIS A 179 27.72 -8.04 -21.26
CA HIS A 179 28.40 -8.12 -22.55
C HIS A 179 29.37 -6.95 -22.78
N GLU A 180 29.01 -5.74 -22.34
CA GLU A 180 29.88 -4.56 -22.43
C GLU A 180 31.07 -4.65 -21.47
N MET A 181 30.85 -5.06 -20.22
CA MET A 181 31.93 -5.28 -19.24
C MET A 181 32.93 -6.33 -19.75
N LYS A 182 32.45 -7.46 -20.29
CA LYS A 182 33.30 -8.49 -20.91
C LYS A 182 34.01 -8.02 -22.19
N ARG A 183 33.53 -6.95 -22.85
CA ARG A 183 34.27 -6.27 -23.93
C ARG A 183 35.38 -5.41 -23.34
N LYS A 184 35.08 -4.58 -22.33
CA LYS A 184 36.04 -3.69 -21.67
C LYS A 184 37.16 -4.44 -20.95
N GLU A 185 36.85 -5.57 -20.31
CA GLU A 185 37.82 -6.49 -19.72
C GLU A 185 38.80 -7.04 -20.77
N LYS A 186 38.30 -7.45 -21.95
CA LYS A 186 39.15 -7.91 -23.07
C LYS A 186 39.99 -6.78 -23.69
N GLU A 187 39.48 -5.55 -23.73
CA GLU A 187 40.25 -4.37 -24.14
C GLU A 187 41.35 -4.05 -23.13
N PHE A 188 41.04 -4.08 -21.83
CA PHE A 188 41.99 -3.87 -20.73
C PHE A 188 43.10 -4.94 -20.71
N ASN A 189 42.76 -6.22 -20.85
CA ASN A 189 43.75 -7.29 -20.88
C ASN A 189 44.70 -7.15 -22.08
N LYS A 190 44.20 -6.80 -23.28
CA LYS A 190 45.06 -6.48 -24.45
C LYS A 190 45.98 -5.28 -24.22
N LEU A 191 45.54 -4.26 -23.47
CA LEU A 191 46.39 -3.12 -23.11
C LEU A 191 47.44 -3.51 -22.06
N LYS A 192 47.08 -4.35 -21.10
CA LYS A 192 47.99 -4.92 -20.09
C LYS A 192 49.05 -5.83 -20.72
N GLU A 193 48.68 -6.68 -21.67
CA GLU A 193 49.58 -7.50 -22.49
C GLU A 193 50.59 -6.62 -23.26
N ARG A 194 50.11 -5.59 -23.95
CA ARG A 194 50.98 -4.62 -24.67
C ARG A 194 51.93 -3.87 -23.74
N LEU A 195 51.46 -3.44 -22.56
CA LEU A 195 52.30 -2.78 -21.56
C LEU A 195 53.38 -3.74 -21.03
N ASN A 196 53.01 -4.98 -20.73
CA ASN A 196 53.95 -6.01 -20.29
C ASN A 196 55.01 -6.30 -21.36
N GLN A 197 54.62 -6.41 -22.63
CA GLN A 197 55.57 -6.58 -23.74
C GLN A 197 56.55 -5.41 -23.81
N LEU A 198 56.07 -4.17 -23.79
CA LEU A 198 56.94 -2.97 -23.80
C LEU A 198 57.88 -2.88 -22.58
N LEU A 199 57.51 -3.46 -21.44
CA LEU A 199 58.38 -3.58 -20.27
C LEU A 199 59.44 -4.68 -20.44
N VAL A 200 59.09 -5.81 -21.07
CA VAL A 200 60.03 -6.89 -21.44
C VAL A 200 61.02 -6.39 -22.49
N ASP A 201 60.56 -5.84 -23.62
CA ASP A 201 61.39 -5.26 -24.68
C ASP A 201 62.41 -4.25 -24.12
N LYS A 202 61.98 -3.43 -23.14
CA LYS A 202 62.82 -2.41 -22.48
C LYS A 202 63.81 -3.02 -21.49
N LYS A 203 63.48 -4.16 -20.88
CA LYS A 203 64.42 -4.92 -20.03
C LYS A 203 65.47 -5.62 -20.91
N GLU A 204 65.05 -6.27 -21.99
CA GLU A 204 65.93 -6.98 -22.93
C GLU A 204 66.90 -6.02 -23.61
N LYS A 205 66.42 -4.85 -24.10
CA LYS A 205 67.32 -3.80 -24.64
C LYS A 205 68.38 -3.35 -23.62
N LYS A 206 67.99 -3.09 -22.37
CA LYS A 206 68.94 -2.75 -21.30
C LYS A 206 69.91 -3.89 -20.96
N GLN A 207 69.46 -5.14 -21.06
CA GLN A 207 70.31 -6.30 -20.87
C GLN A 207 71.34 -6.42 -22.00
N HIS A 208 70.92 -6.31 -23.26
CA HIS A 208 71.81 -6.34 -24.42
C HIS A 208 72.78 -5.14 -24.47
N GLU A 209 72.33 -3.94 -24.07
CA GLU A 209 73.22 -2.79 -23.83
C GLU A 209 74.29 -3.13 -22.79
N GLY A 210 73.91 -3.70 -21.64
CA GLY A 210 74.82 -4.12 -20.58
C GLY A 210 75.77 -5.26 -20.99
N GLU A 211 75.28 -6.23 -21.76
CA GLU A 211 76.07 -7.33 -22.33
C GLU A 211 77.10 -6.79 -23.33
N MET A 212 76.69 -5.85 -24.21
CA MET A 212 77.58 -5.17 -25.16
C MET A 212 78.68 -4.38 -24.46
N TYR A 213 78.34 -3.57 -23.44
CA TYR A 213 79.35 -2.87 -22.63
C TYR A 213 80.29 -3.85 -21.92
N LYS A 214 79.77 -4.96 -21.37
CA LYS A 214 80.58 -5.98 -20.70
C LYS A 214 81.57 -6.65 -21.65
N THR A 215 81.15 -7.00 -22.86
CA THR A 215 82.04 -7.55 -23.91
C THR A 215 83.11 -6.53 -24.27
N LEU A 216 82.73 -5.28 -24.54
CA LEU A 216 83.66 -4.21 -24.90
C LEU A 216 84.73 -3.97 -23.82
N LEU A 217 84.35 -3.91 -22.53
CA LEU A 217 85.33 -3.83 -21.43
C LEU A 217 86.23 -5.08 -21.38
N SER A 218 85.67 -6.28 -21.56
CA SER A 218 86.46 -7.53 -21.57
C SER A 218 87.49 -7.57 -22.71
N ASP A 219 87.17 -6.98 -23.86
CA ASP A 219 88.09 -6.87 -25.00
C ASP A 219 89.20 -5.85 -24.70
N TYR A 220 88.88 -4.71 -24.08
CA TYR A 220 89.87 -3.74 -23.60
C TYR A 220 90.80 -4.35 -22.52
N ASP A 221 90.26 -5.04 -21.51
CA ASP A 221 91.05 -5.75 -20.49
C ASP A 221 91.96 -6.81 -21.11
N THR A 222 91.51 -7.47 -22.19
CA THR A 222 92.28 -8.48 -22.91
C THR A 222 93.42 -7.82 -23.71
N ARG A 223 93.13 -6.74 -24.44
CA ARG A 223 94.17 -6.00 -25.16
C ARG A 223 95.16 -5.32 -24.23
N GLN A 224 94.74 -4.88 -23.03
CA GLN A 224 95.66 -4.37 -22.00
C GLN A 224 96.57 -5.47 -21.46
N ARG A 225 96.05 -6.69 -21.22
CA ARG A 225 96.87 -7.85 -20.83
C ARG A 225 97.88 -8.24 -21.92
N GLU A 226 97.47 -8.24 -23.19
CA GLU A 226 98.36 -8.45 -24.34
C GLU A 226 99.49 -7.41 -24.38
N LEU A 227 99.15 -6.11 -24.31
CA LEU A 227 100.14 -5.03 -24.34
C LEU A 227 101.11 -5.06 -23.14
N LEU A 228 100.67 -5.55 -21.97
CA LEU A 228 101.54 -5.75 -20.81
C LEU A 228 102.50 -6.95 -21.00
N LEU A 229 102.04 -8.04 -21.64
CA LEU A 229 102.90 -9.17 -22.01
C LEU A 229 103.91 -8.78 -23.10
N GLU A 230 103.46 -8.07 -24.14
CA GLU A 230 104.32 -7.52 -25.19
C GLU A 230 105.38 -6.57 -24.60
N ASN A 231 105.00 -5.67 -23.68
CA ASN A 231 105.96 -4.83 -22.97
C ASN A 231 106.93 -5.64 -22.09
N ALA A 232 106.48 -6.73 -21.45
CA ALA A 232 107.36 -7.60 -20.68
C ALA A 232 108.36 -8.36 -21.58
N GLU A 233 107.96 -8.73 -22.80
CA GLU A 233 108.83 -9.37 -23.79
C GLU A 233 109.81 -8.40 -24.43
N LEU A 234 109.35 -7.20 -24.83
CA LEU A 234 110.20 -6.10 -25.26
C LEU A 234 111.24 -5.74 -24.18
N ASN A 235 110.84 -5.71 -22.90
CA ASN A 235 111.80 -5.51 -21.80
C ASN A 235 112.80 -6.67 -21.66
N LYS A 236 112.40 -7.94 -21.84
CA LYS A 236 113.36 -9.07 -21.86
C LYS A 236 114.37 -8.92 -23.00
N VAL A 237 113.92 -8.57 -24.21
CA VAL A 237 114.77 -8.31 -25.38
C VAL A 237 115.72 -7.13 -25.12
N LEU A 238 115.21 -6.03 -24.56
CA LEU A 238 116.00 -4.83 -24.26
C LEU A 238 117.05 -5.11 -23.17
N GLN A 239 116.73 -5.89 -22.13
CA GLN A 239 117.73 -6.35 -21.15
C GLN A 239 118.73 -7.34 -21.74
N GLN A 240 118.35 -8.16 -22.72
CA GLN A 240 119.26 -9.04 -23.45
C GLN A 240 120.24 -8.25 -24.33
N MET A 241 119.74 -7.30 -25.13
CA MET A 241 120.58 -6.37 -25.89
C MET A 241 121.49 -5.54 -24.97
N LYS A 242 121.01 -5.13 -23.79
CA LYS A 242 121.84 -4.47 -22.77
C LYS A 242 122.96 -5.38 -22.26
N LYS A 243 122.70 -6.67 -22.01
CA LYS A 243 123.74 -7.65 -21.63
C LYS A 243 124.78 -7.83 -22.74
N GLU A 244 124.36 -7.89 -24.00
CA GLU A 244 125.24 -8.02 -25.17
C GLU A 244 126.10 -6.76 -25.39
N ILE A 245 125.51 -5.57 -25.27
CA ILE A 245 126.26 -4.31 -25.29
C ILE A 245 127.26 -4.26 -24.12
N VAL A 246 126.85 -4.68 -22.92
CA VAL A 246 127.76 -4.75 -21.75
C VAL A 246 128.86 -5.79 -21.94
N SER A 247 128.64 -6.94 -22.59
CA SER A 247 129.70 -7.92 -22.86
C SER A 247 130.66 -7.46 -23.97
N VAL A 248 130.17 -6.72 -24.98
CA VAL A 248 131.00 -6.05 -25.99
C VAL A 248 131.83 -4.89 -25.38
N LEU A 249 131.32 -4.22 -24.35
CA LEU A 249 132.06 -3.17 -23.63
C LEU A 249 133.06 -3.74 -22.61
N SER A 250 132.71 -4.81 -21.88
CA SER A 250 133.60 -5.42 -20.89
C SER A 250 134.77 -6.19 -21.53
N SER A 251 134.56 -6.78 -22.72
CA SER A 251 135.63 -7.33 -23.56
C SER A 251 136.60 -6.27 -24.12
N LYS A 252 136.39 -4.98 -23.85
CA LYS A 252 137.29 -3.88 -24.22
C LYS A 252 137.79 -3.03 -23.02
N LYS A 253 137.77 -3.56 -21.79
CA LYS A 253 138.34 -2.84 -20.62
C LYS A 253 139.03 -3.75 -19.59
N SER A 254 140.25 -4.19 -19.90
CA SER A 254 141.22 -4.67 -18.91
C SER A 254 141.84 -3.48 -18.14
N ASN A 255 142.06 -3.66 -16.83
CA ASN A 255 142.61 -2.68 -15.87
C ASN A 255 141.66 -1.47 -15.63
N LEU A 256 141.23 -1.15 -14.40
CA LEU A 256 141.79 -1.44 -13.07
C LEU A 256 140.75 -2.00 -12.07
N LYS A 257 141.26 -2.81 -11.13
CA LYS A 257 140.73 -3.18 -9.81
C LYS A 257 141.22 -2.15 -8.76
N ASP A 258 140.83 -2.08 -7.48
CA ASP A 258 140.08 -2.89 -6.48
C ASP A 258 139.63 -1.88 -5.37
N GLN A 259 138.85 -2.12 -4.30
CA GLN A 259 138.01 -3.20 -3.73
C GLN A 259 137.15 -2.54 -2.59
N ALA A 260 136.25 -3.30 -1.95
CA ALA A 260 135.67 -3.09 -0.58
C ALA A 260 134.49 -2.11 -0.41
N ASP A 261 133.64 -2.26 0.62
CA ASP A 261 133.05 -3.47 1.29
C ASP A 261 131.97 -2.99 2.30
N SER A 262 131.10 -3.89 2.78
CA SER A 262 130.17 -3.68 3.92
C SER A 262 129.11 -2.56 3.78
N GLU A 263 127.99 -2.50 4.53
CA GLU A 263 127.08 -3.53 5.08
C GLU A 263 125.72 -2.85 5.42
N GLU A 264 124.71 -3.67 5.72
CA GLU A 264 123.49 -3.46 6.55
C GLU A 264 122.85 -2.04 6.76
N ASP A 265 121.59 -1.95 6.30
CA ASP A 265 120.37 -1.47 7.03
C ASP A 265 120.14 -0.01 7.55
N GLU A 266 118.87 0.16 7.97
CA GLU A 266 118.14 1.22 8.70
C GLU A 266 117.88 2.64 8.11
N GLU A 267 116.58 2.87 7.90
CA GLU A 267 115.76 4.02 8.34
C GLU A 267 116.34 5.44 8.45
N VAL A 268 116.04 6.29 7.45
CA VAL A 268 115.62 7.69 7.69
C VAL A 268 114.56 8.14 6.65
N LEU A 269 113.26 8.05 6.96
CA LEU A 269 112.22 8.78 6.19
C LEU A 269 110.83 8.93 6.90
N ASP A 270 110.75 8.77 8.21
CA ASP A 270 109.45 8.54 8.89
C ASP A 270 108.58 9.82 9.05
N SER A 271 109.19 10.99 9.23
CA SER A 271 108.48 12.24 9.60
C SER A 271 107.39 12.70 8.62
N SER A 272 107.50 12.37 7.31
CA SER A 272 106.42 12.66 6.34
C SER A 272 105.33 11.58 6.31
N LYS A 273 105.67 10.36 6.71
CA LYS A 273 104.77 9.20 6.72
C LYS A 273 103.81 9.30 7.90
N GLU A 274 104.32 9.58 9.10
CA GLU A 274 103.51 9.80 10.31
C GLU A 274 102.39 10.85 10.09
N SER A 275 102.69 11.95 9.40
CA SER A 275 101.71 13.02 9.15
C SER A 275 100.54 12.56 8.26
N ILE A 276 100.85 11.80 7.20
CA ILE A 276 99.85 11.24 6.28
C ILE A 276 99.08 10.09 6.96
N GLU A 277 99.77 9.26 7.73
CA GLU A 277 99.18 8.15 8.48
C GLU A 277 98.24 8.66 9.59
N LEU A 278 98.63 9.70 10.33
CA LEU A 278 97.78 10.40 11.31
C LEU A 278 96.55 11.05 10.65
N PHE A 279 96.70 11.66 9.47
CA PHE A 279 95.55 12.19 8.72
C PHE A 279 94.62 11.07 8.25
N CYS A 280 95.17 9.93 7.81
CA CYS A 280 94.40 8.73 7.46
C CYS A 280 93.70 8.11 8.67
N VAL A 281 94.32 8.11 9.86
CA VAL A 281 93.71 7.68 11.13
C VAL A 281 92.56 8.62 11.50
N LEU A 282 92.75 9.94 11.46
CA LEU A 282 91.68 10.93 11.68
C LEU A 282 90.53 10.82 10.67
N ALA A 283 90.83 10.52 9.41
CA ALA A 283 89.82 10.30 8.38
C ALA A 283 89.04 8.99 8.60
N ARG A 284 89.74 7.88 8.92
CA ARG A 284 89.12 6.60 9.31
C ARG A 284 88.28 6.74 10.58
N GLU A 285 88.74 7.52 11.57
CA GLU A 285 88.00 7.78 12.80
C GLU A 285 86.73 8.61 12.53
N LYS A 286 86.83 9.72 11.78
CA LYS A 286 85.65 10.51 11.38
C LYS A 286 84.63 9.68 10.60
N LEU A 287 85.09 8.84 9.67
CA LEU A 287 84.23 7.91 8.93
C LEU A 287 83.59 6.86 9.87
N THR A 288 84.37 6.25 10.76
CA THR A 288 83.89 5.26 11.72
C THR A 288 82.89 5.87 12.71
N ASN A 289 83.10 7.10 13.16
CA ASN A 289 82.20 7.82 14.05
C ASN A 289 80.91 8.27 13.31
N SER A 290 81.00 8.63 12.03
CA SER A 290 79.82 8.84 11.17
C SER A 290 79.00 7.55 11.02
N ILE A 291 79.64 6.43 10.67
CA ILE A 291 78.99 5.11 10.56
C ILE A 291 78.38 4.70 11.90
N ARG A 292 79.08 4.87 13.04
CA ARG A 292 78.54 4.60 14.39
C ARG A 292 77.40 5.53 14.79
N LEU A 293 77.28 6.73 14.21
CA LEU A 293 76.15 7.63 14.43
C LEU A 293 74.95 7.21 13.58
N GLN A 294 75.15 6.88 12.31
CA GLN A 294 74.09 6.36 11.44
C GLN A 294 73.59 4.99 11.92
N TRP A 295 74.48 4.11 12.39
CA TRP A 295 74.11 2.83 13.00
C TRP A 295 73.28 3.02 14.28
N ARG A 296 73.60 4.00 15.13
CA ARG A 296 72.75 4.34 16.30
C ARG A 296 71.39 4.90 15.89
N ARG A 297 71.32 5.73 14.83
CA ARG A 297 70.04 6.23 14.28
C ARG A 297 69.20 5.10 13.69
N LEU A 298 69.81 4.21 12.91
CA LEU A 298 69.16 3.03 12.33
C LEU A 298 68.69 2.08 13.43
N LYS A 299 69.56 1.75 14.40
CA LYS A 299 69.20 0.91 15.55
C LYS A 299 68.04 1.52 16.33
N SER A 300 68.07 2.81 16.68
CA SER A 300 66.97 3.49 17.37
C SER A 300 65.68 3.58 16.53
N HIS A 301 65.78 3.57 15.20
CA HIS A 301 64.61 3.47 14.33
C HIS A 301 64.05 2.04 14.26
N VAL A 302 64.92 1.02 14.21
CA VAL A 302 64.53 -0.40 14.27
C VAL A 302 63.93 -0.72 15.64
N GLU A 303 64.51 -0.26 16.75
CA GLU A 303 63.96 -0.40 18.10
C GLU A 303 62.58 0.28 18.22
N ARG A 304 62.37 1.45 17.56
CA ARG A 304 61.02 2.04 17.46
C ARG A 304 60.07 1.20 16.63
N LEU A 305 60.49 0.72 15.46
CA LEU A 305 59.64 -0.14 14.61
C LEU A 305 59.32 -1.48 15.29
N ASP A 306 60.23 -2.01 16.10
CA ASP A 306 60.04 -3.22 16.89
C ASP A 306 59.03 -2.96 18.02
N ILE A 307 59.16 -1.87 18.78
CA ILE A 307 58.18 -1.42 19.79
C ILE A 307 56.80 -1.11 19.15
N GLU A 308 56.77 -0.40 18.02
CA GLU A 308 55.56 -0.10 17.26
C GLU A 308 54.91 -1.41 16.74
N SER A 309 55.71 -2.38 16.30
CA SER A 309 55.21 -3.70 15.90
C SER A 309 54.72 -4.55 17.08
N LEU A 310 55.36 -4.44 18.25
CA LEU A 310 54.99 -5.18 19.45
C LEU A 310 53.69 -4.64 20.06
N ALA A 311 53.49 -3.31 20.02
CA ALA A 311 52.22 -2.67 20.33
C ALA A 311 51.11 -3.13 19.35
N GLN A 312 51.33 -3.01 18.03
CA GLN A 312 50.36 -3.43 17.02
C GLN A 312 50.06 -4.94 17.07
N THR A 313 51.04 -5.79 17.38
CA THR A 313 50.85 -7.25 17.50
C THR A 313 50.20 -7.65 18.83
N GLY A 314 50.37 -6.85 19.88
CA GLY A 314 49.71 -7.01 21.17
C GLY A 314 48.22 -6.64 21.14
N GLU A 315 47.87 -5.56 20.45
CA GLU A 315 46.48 -5.10 20.31
C GLU A 315 45.71 -5.88 19.23
N SER A 316 46.32 -6.11 18.06
CA SER A 316 45.63 -6.76 16.93
C SER A 316 45.27 -8.23 17.17
N LYS A 317 45.92 -8.92 18.11
CA LYS A 317 45.63 -10.35 18.40
C LYS A 317 44.43 -10.58 19.32
N ASN A 318 43.86 -9.54 19.91
CA ASN A 318 42.64 -9.61 20.72
C ASN A 318 41.42 -8.96 20.05
N ALA A 319 41.57 -8.44 18.82
CA ALA A 319 40.51 -7.70 18.12
C ALA A 319 39.61 -8.57 17.22
N ASP A 320 40.13 -9.68 16.68
CA ASP A 320 39.40 -10.61 15.78
C ASP A 320 39.12 -11.98 16.45
N ALA A 321 39.22 -12.01 17.78
CA ALA A 321 38.78 -13.12 18.61
C ALA A 321 37.81 -12.56 19.67
N VAL A 322 36.54 -12.42 19.28
CA VAL A 322 35.44 -12.26 20.26
C VAL A 322 35.62 -13.36 21.30
N SER A 323 35.84 -12.99 22.56
CA SER A 323 36.21 -13.92 23.62
C SER A 323 35.25 -15.10 23.60
N ARG A 324 35.77 -16.33 23.62
CA ARG A 324 34.94 -17.55 23.65
C ARG A 324 33.90 -17.47 24.78
N GLU A 325 34.33 -16.93 25.91
CA GLU A 325 33.52 -16.56 27.09
C GLU A 325 32.38 -15.60 26.73
N THR A 326 32.61 -14.50 26.02
CA THR A 326 31.54 -13.59 25.57
C THR A 326 30.60 -14.21 24.54
N HIS A 327 31.07 -15.12 23.66
CA HIS A 327 30.17 -15.88 22.78
C HIS A 327 29.35 -16.92 23.57
N GLU A 328 29.91 -17.49 24.63
CA GLU A 328 29.24 -18.44 25.53
C GLU A 328 28.17 -17.70 26.37
N GLU A 329 28.49 -16.49 26.86
CA GLU A 329 27.52 -15.55 27.44
C GLU A 329 26.42 -15.13 26.47
N GLU A 330 26.72 -14.77 25.21
CA GLU A 330 25.68 -14.41 24.24
C GLU A 330 24.79 -15.61 23.91
N MET A 331 25.34 -16.83 23.85
CA MET A 331 24.52 -18.03 23.72
C MET A 331 23.63 -18.26 24.94
N ASP A 332 24.08 -17.97 26.16
CA ASP A 332 23.26 -18.10 27.36
C ASP A 332 22.22 -16.97 27.47
N ARG A 333 22.54 -15.74 27.07
CA ARG A 333 21.58 -14.65 26.87
C ARG A 333 20.48 -15.07 25.89
N LEU A 334 20.86 -15.55 24.70
CA LEU A 334 19.91 -16.00 23.68
C LEU A 334 19.09 -17.22 24.10
N LYS A 335 19.66 -18.18 24.88
CA LYS A 335 18.89 -19.28 25.48
C LYS A 335 17.83 -18.76 26.46
N MET A 336 18.20 -17.80 27.31
CA MET A 336 17.27 -17.18 28.27
C MET A 336 16.19 -16.37 27.56
N GLU A 337 16.53 -15.62 26.50
CA GLU A 337 15.57 -14.87 25.69
C GLU A 337 14.61 -15.80 24.94
N ILE A 338 15.12 -16.88 24.33
CA ILE A 338 14.31 -17.94 23.70
C ILE A 338 13.40 -18.62 24.73
N GLN A 339 13.84 -18.78 25.98
CA GLN A 339 12.97 -19.33 27.03
C GLN A 339 11.89 -18.34 27.44
N GLN A 340 12.22 -17.07 27.65
CA GLN A 340 11.24 -16.00 27.90
C GLN A 340 10.19 -15.91 26.77
N TYR A 341 10.60 -16.02 25.50
CA TYR A 341 9.65 -16.06 24.38
C TYR A 341 8.76 -17.31 24.40
N LYS A 342 9.27 -18.49 24.78
CA LYS A 342 8.42 -19.69 24.97
C LYS A 342 7.40 -19.52 26.09
N ASP A 343 7.84 -19.00 27.24
CA ASP A 343 7.00 -18.80 28.42
C ASP A 343 5.93 -17.73 28.15
N PHE A 344 6.28 -16.68 27.40
CA PHE A 344 5.35 -15.67 26.90
C PHE A 344 4.35 -16.27 25.89
N ILE A 345 4.80 -17.10 24.94
CA ILE A 345 3.91 -17.80 24.00
C ILE A 345 2.96 -18.77 24.74
N GLN A 346 3.43 -19.50 25.75
CA GLN A 346 2.56 -20.35 26.58
C GLN A 346 1.54 -19.51 27.36
N THR A 347 1.95 -18.36 27.92
CA THR A 347 1.06 -17.45 28.64
C THR A 347 0.02 -16.82 27.69
N GLN A 348 0.42 -16.42 26.48
CA GLN A 348 -0.50 -15.95 25.44
C GLN A 348 -1.46 -17.05 24.98
N GLN A 349 -0.98 -18.29 24.80
CA GLN A 349 -1.85 -19.44 24.49
C GLN A 349 -2.84 -19.72 25.61
N GLN A 350 -2.42 -19.69 26.88
CA GLN A 350 -3.32 -19.84 28.02
C GLN A 350 -4.36 -18.71 28.09
N LEU A 351 -3.97 -17.46 27.85
CA LEU A 351 -4.90 -16.32 27.83
C LEU A 351 -5.89 -16.43 26.66
N LEU A 352 -5.44 -16.86 25.48
CA LEU A 352 -6.31 -17.08 24.32
C LEU A 352 -7.29 -18.24 24.57
N GLN A 353 -6.79 -19.34 25.14
CA GLN A 353 -7.61 -20.48 25.57
C GLN A 353 -8.63 -20.06 26.64
N GLN A 354 -8.22 -19.18 27.57
CA GLN A 354 -9.09 -18.63 28.60
C GLN A 354 -10.18 -17.76 27.98
N GLN A 355 -9.86 -16.83 27.08
CA GLN A 355 -10.85 -16.02 26.36
C GLN A 355 -11.83 -16.85 25.53
N LEU A 356 -11.37 -17.97 24.94
CA LEU A 356 -12.24 -18.91 24.21
C LEU A 356 -13.09 -19.79 25.14
N SER A 357 -12.70 -19.95 26.42
CA SER A 357 -13.45 -20.70 27.43
C SER A 357 -14.42 -19.85 28.25
N SER A 358 -14.10 -18.56 28.43
CA SER A 358 -15.01 -17.58 29.04
C SER A 358 -16.00 -17.12 27.98
N GLN A 359 -17.27 -17.51 28.12
CA GLN A 359 -18.36 -16.84 27.44
C GLN A 359 -18.45 -15.41 27.99
N CYS A 360 -17.74 -14.48 27.35
CA CYS A 360 -17.84 -13.06 27.63
C CYS A 360 -19.14 -12.56 27.00
N ASP A 361 -20.03 -11.96 27.81
CA ASP A 361 -21.44 -11.77 27.45
C ASP A 361 -21.60 -11.09 26.08
N GLU A 362 -22.08 -11.88 25.11
CA GLU A 362 -22.17 -11.51 23.69
C GLU A 362 -23.09 -10.29 23.50
N GLU A 363 -24.09 -10.14 24.38
CA GLU A 363 -24.96 -8.95 24.48
C GLU A 363 -24.18 -7.68 24.87
N THR A 364 -23.23 -7.75 25.80
CA THR A 364 -22.43 -6.59 26.24
C THR A 364 -21.48 -6.13 25.13
N ALA A 365 -20.84 -7.07 24.43
CA ALA A 365 -20.02 -6.78 23.26
C ALA A 365 -20.86 -6.21 22.10
N SER A 366 -22.05 -6.78 21.87
CA SER A 366 -23.01 -6.30 20.87
C SER A 366 -23.49 -4.88 21.18
N LEU A 367 -23.88 -4.57 22.42
CA LEU A 367 -24.31 -3.23 22.84
C LEU A 367 -23.20 -2.20 22.67
N LEU A 368 -21.98 -2.50 23.10
CA LEU A 368 -20.84 -1.57 22.97
C LEU A 368 -20.48 -1.32 21.49
N SER A 369 -20.52 -2.37 20.66
CA SER A 369 -20.34 -2.29 19.20
C SER A 369 -21.44 -1.43 18.54
N ASN A 370 -22.70 -1.65 18.89
CA ASN A 370 -23.82 -0.86 18.37
C ASN A 370 -23.73 0.62 18.75
N CYS A 371 -23.30 0.95 19.98
CA CYS A 371 -23.05 2.34 20.39
C CYS A 371 -21.93 3.00 19.56
N TYR A 372 -20.82 2.30 19.32
CA TYR A 372 -19.74 2.80 18.48
C TYR A 372 -20.18 2.99 17.02
N MET A 373 -20.90 2.02 16.46
CA MET A 373 -21.45 2.10 15.10
C MET A 373 -22.49 3.22 14.94
N LEU A 374 -23.23 3.56 15.99
CA LEU A 374 -24.15 4.72 15.99
C LEU A 374 -23.38 6.05 15.97
N GLN A 375 -22.37 6.20 16.84
CA GLN A 375 -21.51 7.39 16.89
C GLN A 375 -20.73 7.59 15.58
N GLU A 376 -20.24 6.50 14.97
CA GLU A 376 -19.59 6.50 13.66
C GLU A 376 -20.55 6.97 12.56
N LYS A 377 -21.80 6.47 12.57
CA LYS A 377 -22.85 6.89 11.63
C LYS A 377 -23.19 8.38 11.79
N GLU A 378 -23.37 8.87 13.02
CA GLU A 378 -23.71 10.27 13.28
C GLU A 378 -22.61 11.22 12.77
N ARG A 379 -21.33 10.92 13.05
CA ARG A 379 -20.21 11.71 12.51
C ARG A 379 -20.15 11.68 10.98
N LEU A 380 -20.39 10.53 10.35
CA LEU A 380 -20.47 10.42 8.88
C LEU A 380 -21.67 11.19 8.28
N GLU A 381 -22.77 11.34 9.03
CA GLU A 381 -23.94 12.14 8.62
C GLU A 381 -23.63 13.66 8.70
N GLU A 382 -22.88 14.09 9.72
CA GLU A 382 -22.32 15.46 9.78
C GLU A 382 -21.31 15.73 8.66
N GLU A 383 -20.32 14.85 8.47
CA GLU A 383 -19.33 14.95 7.37
C GLU A 383 -20.05 15.03 6.01
N TRP A 384 -21.03 14.16 5.75
CA TRP A 384 -21.82 14.18 4.52
C TRP A 384 -22.59 15.49 4.33
N LYS A 385 -23.19 16.04 5.40
CA LYS A 385 -23.87 17.33 5.36
C LYS A 385 -22.92 18.46 4.97
N THR A 386 -21.69 18.51 5.50
CA THR A 386 -20.71 19.53 5.08
C THR A 386 -20.34 19.40 3.60
N LEU A 387 -20.16 18.17 3.09
CA LEU A 387 -19.87 17.92 1.67
C LEU A 387 -21.05 18.29 0.74
N GLU A 388 -22.28 18.05 1.19
CA GLU A 388 -23.51 18.46 0.52
C GLU A 388 -23.65 20.00 0.44
N GLU A 389 -23.27 20.71 1.51
CA GLU A 389 -23.21 22.18 1.54
C GLU A 389 -22.09 22.73 0.64
N GLN A 390 -20.90 22.12 0.66
CA GLN A 390 -19.81 22.46 -0.27
C GLN A 390 -20.20 22.25 -1.74
N ARG A 391 -20.88 21.15 -2.09
CA ARG A 391 -21.37 20.94 -3.47
C ARG A 391 -22.34 22.05 -3.89
N LYS A 392 -23.25 22.48 -3.00
CA LYS A 392 -24.18 23.60 -3.26
C LYS A 392 -23.45 24.93 -3.46
N ILE A 393 -22.31 25.15 -2.81
CA ILE A 393 -21.43 26.32 -3.04
C ILE A 393 -20.80 26.23 -4.43
N PHE A 394 -20.09 25.14 -4.76
CA PHE A 394 -19.46 24.95 -6.07
C PHE A 394 -20.45 24.99 -7.23
N GLU A 395 -21.67 24.46 -7.07
CA GLU A 395 -22.71 24.61 -8.09
C GLU A 395 -23.18 26.06 -8.27
N ARG A 396 -23.24 26.86 -7.20
CA ARG A 396 -23.58 28.28 -7.27
C ARG A 396 -22.47 29.06 -7.97
N GLU A 397 -21.21 28.84 -7.59
CA GLU A 397 -20.05 29.44 -8.25
C GLU A 397 -19.98 29.07 -9.72
N ARG A 398 -20.18 27.80 -10.07
CA ARG A 398 -20.25 27.35 -11.47
C ARG A 398 -21.34 28.08 -12.27
N ARG A 399 -22.52 28.33 -11.68
CA ARG A 399 -23.57 29.14 -12.32
C ARG A 399 -23.12 30.59 -12.50
N ASN A 400 -22.57 31.23 -11.45
CA ASN A 400 -22.06 32.60 -11.51
C ASN A 400 -20.94 32.77 -12.56
N PHE A 401 -19.98 31.84 -12.65
CA PHE A 401 -18.93 31.85 -13.68
C PHE A 401 -19.50 31.66 -15.09
N THR A 402 -20.52 30.82 -15.26
CA THR A 402 -21.20 30.65 -16.56
C THR A 402 -21.92 31.93 -16.98
N GLU A 403 -22.63 32.57 -16.05
CA GLU A 403 -23.33 33.84 -16.29
C GLU A 403 -22.35 34.99 -16.58
N ALA A 404 -21.25 35.09 -15.84
CA ALA A 404 -20.18 36.06 -16.09
C ALA A 404 -19.54 35.86 -17.47
N ALA A 405 -19.32 34.62 -17.91
CA ALA A 405 -18.79 34.33 -19.25
C ALA A 405 -19.77 34.72 -20.37
N ILE A 406 -21.07 34.44 -20.20
CA ILE A 406 -22.13 34.89 -21.11
C ILE A 406 -22.18 36.41 -21.17
N ARG A 407 -22.15 37.09 -20.01
CA ARG A 407 -22.15 38.54 -19.92
C ARG A 407 -20.95 39.17 -20.64
N LEU A 408 -19.74 38.67 -20.41
CA LEU A 408 -18.53 39.13 -21.09
C LEU A 408 -18.57 38.86 -22.60
N SER A 409 -19.24 37.79 -23.05
CA SER A 409 -19.49 37.54 -24.47
C SER A 409 -20.41 38.61 -25.06
N ASN A 410 -21.50 38.96 -24.37
CA ASN A 410 -22.46 39.98 -24.81
C ASN A 410 -21.85 41.38 -24.81
N GLU A 411 -21.05 41.72 -23.79
CA GLU A 411 -20.32 43.00 -23.71
C GLU A 411 -19.26 43.10 -24.83
N ARG A 412 -18.61 41.98 -25.21
CA ARG A 412 -17.73 41.93 -26.38
C ARG A 412 -18.47 42.14 -27.69
N THR A 413 -19.58 41.44 -27.93
CA THR A 413 -20.33 41.59 -29.20
C THR A 413 -20.87 43.01 -29.35
N ALA A 414 -21.38 43.62 -28.28
CA ALA A 414 -21.81 45.03 -28.29
C ALA A 414 -20.64 45.98 -28.65
N PHE A 415 -19.45 45.79 -28.07
CA PHE A 415 -18.27 46.59 -28.41
C PHE A 415 -17.80 46.37 -29.86
N GLU A 416 -17.93 45.16 -30.41
CA GLU A 416 -17.62 44.88 -31.81
C GLU A 416 -18.64 45.51 -32.77
N GLU A 417 -19.93 45.55 -32.40
CA GLU A 417 -21.01 46.24 -33.11
C GLU A 417 -20.86 47.78 -33.06
N ASP A 418 -20.50 48.35 -31.91
CA ASP A 418 -20.18 49.78 -31.75
C ASP A 418 -18.97 50.16 -32.62
N ARG A 419 -17.91 49.34 -32.60
CA ARG A 419 -16.73 49.56 -33.44
C ARG A 419 -17.07 49.45 -34.94
N ALA A 420 -17.89 48.49 -35.34
CA ALA A 420 -18.36 48.36 -36.72
C ALA A 420 -19.23 49.55 -37.14
N SER A 421 -20.08 50.04 -36.24
CA SER A 421 -20.93 51.22 -36.45
C SER A 421 -20.10 52.50 -36.56
N TRP A 422 -19.08 52.66 -35.72
CA TRP A 422 -18.13 53.77 -35.80
C TRP A 422 -17.33 53.73 -37.11
N LEU A 423 -16.78 52.58 -37.52
CA LEU A 423 -16.07 52.41 -38.79
C LEU A 423 -16.98 52.73 -39.99
N LYS A 424 -18.23 52.26 -39.97
CA LYS A 424 -19.26 52.60 -40.97
C LYS A 424 -19.52 54.10 -41.01
N HIS A 425 -19.62 54.77 -39.86
CA HIS A 425 -19.86 56.21 -39.80
C HIS A 425 -18.65 57.03 -40.28
N GLN A 426 -17.42 56.59 -39.96
CA GLN A 426 -16.19 57.18 -40.52
C GLN A 426 -16.15 57.03 -42.04
N PHE A 427 -16.42 55.84 -42.58
CA PHE A 427 -16.44 55.60 -44.02
C PHE A 427 -17.49 56.46 -44.74
N LEU A 428 -18.70 56.58 -44.19
CA LEU A 428 -19.75 57.44 -44.74
C LEU A 428 -19.35 58.93 -44.69
N ASN A 429 -18.75 59.39 -43.59
CA ASN A 429 -18.29 60.78 -43.46
C ASN A 429 -17.08 61.12 -44.36
N LEU A 430 -16.25 60.13 -44.69
CA LEU A 430 -15.10 60.26 -45.59
C LEU A 430 -15.47 60.10 -47.08
N THR A 431 -16.73 59.78 -47.41
CA THR A 431 -17.19 59.60 -48.79
C THR A 431 -17.54 60.96 -49.43
N PRO A 432 -16.79 61.48 -50.42
CA PRO A 432 -16.89 62.90 -50.85
C PRO A 432 -18.15 63.30 -51.64
N PHE A 433 -19.21 62.49 -51.65
CA PHE A 433 -20.34 62.63 -52.57
C PHE A 433 -21.61 63.27 -51.96
N ALA A 434 -21.56 63.70 -50.68
CA ALA A 434 -22.69 64.34 -50.02
C ALA A 434 -22.99 65.78 -50.51
N ASP A 435 -21.98 66.54 -50.94
CA ASP A 435 -22.09 67.96 -51.32
C ASP A 435 -22.35 68.21 -52.82
N SER A 436 -23.16 67.36 -53.46
CA SER A 436 -23.41 67.44 -54.91
C SER A 436 -24.87 67.49 -55.36
N LYS A 437 -25.82 67.96 -54.51
CA LYS A 437 -27.16 68.44 -54.92
C LYS A 437 -27.99 69.12 -53.81
N LYS A 438 -27.79 70.43 -53.59
CA LYS A 438 -28.85 71.40 -53.18
C LYS A 438 -28.42 72.89 -53.14
N ALA A 439 -27.60 73.33 -54.09
CA ALA A 439 -27.16 74.72 -54.21
C ALA A 439 -27.69 75.41 -55.49
N SER A 440 -29.02 75.53 -55.62
CA SER A 440 -29.71 76.48 -56.51
C SER A 440 -31.24 76.34 -56.45
N MET A 441 -31.97 77.39 -56.85
CA MET A 441 -33.41 77.42 -57.14
C MET A 441 -34.41 77.19 -55.97
N SER A 442 -34.20 77.87 -54.85
CA SER A 442 -35.28 78.67 -54.26
C SER A 442 -34.82 80.13 -54.20
N LYS A 443 -35.30 80.93 -55.16
CA LYS A 443 -34.81 82.28 -55.41
C LYS A 443 -35.51 83.34 -54.56
N SER A 444 -34.80 84.45 -54.35
CA SER A 444 -35.46 85.76 -54.42
C SER A 444 -35.50 86.20 -55.90
N LYS A 445 -36.71 86.28 -56.48
CA LYS A 445 -37.03 86.56 -57.90
C LYS A 445 -36.57 85.49 -58.93
#